data_AF-A0A354HHP6-F1
#
_entry.id   AF-A0A354HHP6-F1
#
_cell.length_a   1.000
_cell.length_b   1.000
_cell.length_c   1.000
_cell.angle_alpha   90.00
_cell.angle_beta   90.00
_cell.angle_gamma   90.00
#
_symmetry.space_group_name_H-M   'P 1'
#
loop_
_entity.id
_entity.type
_entity.pdbx_description
1 polymer ?
#
loop_
_entity_poly.entity_id
_entity_poly.type
_entity_poly.pdbx_seq_one_letter_code
_entity_poly.pdbx_strand_id
1 'polypeptide(L)'
;MQTKLQTTQEMLQGQVERLWNSTEEYRSFLRTSSRLYKYGFKDQALIHAQRPDATAVAEFDTWSKENLMNRFIRRGSKGIALLTEDKGRAKLRYVFDYTDTGARDERLKEPFFWKITDKNEQAVISSLGVKAASAMDAVLEKASQAVREYSDNYMSDLLGSVQDTFLEDLDEYNRHLSPRFSGSKRKRKRGYRLGTQLWSEKRRYGKGQ
;
A
#
# COMPACT_ATOMS: atom_id res chain seq x y z
N MET A 1 14.59 -32.11 -9.38
CA MET A 1 14.14 -30.88 -10.07
C MET A 1 13.13 -30.19 -9.19
N GLN A 2 13.25 -28.87 -8.99
CA GLN A 2 12.22 -28.10 -8.29
C GLN A 2 10.93 -28.01 -9.13
N THR A 3 9.79 -28.09 -8.46
CA THR A 3 8.49 -27.88 -9.11
C THR A 3 8.26 -26.39 -9.37
N LYS A 4 7.43 -26.04 -10.36
CA LYS A 4 7.05 -24.63 -10.59
C LYS A 4 6.48 -23.96 -9.34
N LEU A 5 5.72 -24.72 -8.53
CA LEU A 5 5.15 -24.21 -7.28
C LEU A 5 6.27 -23.81 -6.31
N GLN A 6 7.26 -24.67 -6.09
CA GLN A 6 8.42 -24.38 -5.24
C GLN A 6 9.21 -23.18 -5.77
N THR A 7 9.46 -23.11 -7.07
CA THR A 7 10.15 -21.97 -7.68
C THR A 7 9.39 -20.66 -7.50
N THR A 8 8.06 -20.67 -7.60
CA THR A 8 7.24 -19.47 -7.33
C THR A 8 7.24 -19.09 -5.85
N GLN A 9 7.24 -20.05 -4.93
CA GLN A 9 7.36 -19.79 -3.50
C GLN A 9 8.72 -19.16 -3.14
N GLU A 10 9.81 -19.70 -3.68
CA GLU A 10 11.16 -19.16 -3.52
C GLU A 10 11.28 -17.75 -4.14
N MET A 11 10.66 -17.53 -5.30
CA MET A 11 10.61 -16.20 -5.93
C MET A 11 9.88 -15.18 -5.05
N LEU A 12 8.75 -15.55 -4.44
CA LEU A 12 8.04 -14.67 -3.52
C LEU A 12 8.92 -14.32 -2.33
N GLN A 13 9.55 -15.31 -1.69
CA GLN A 13 10.42 -15.08 -0.55
C GLN A 13 11.59 -14.15 -0.91
N GLY A 14 12.32 -14.46 -1.98
CA GLY A 14 13.44 -13.63 -2.43
C GLY A 14 13.01 -12.22 -2.87
N GLN A 15 11.81 -12.06 -3.42
CA GLN A 15 11.29 -10.73 -3.73
C GLN A 15 11.01 -9.93 -2.46
N VAL A 16 10.36 -10.53 -1.46
CA VAL A 16 10.08 -9.88 -0.18
C VAL A 16 11.38 -9.45 0.50
N GLU A 17 12.39 -10.29 0.50
CA GLU A 17 13.72 -9.95 1.03
C GLU A 17 14.35 -8.75 0.29
N ARG A 18 14.28 -8.71 -1.05
CA ARG A 18 14.78 -7.55 -1.83
C ARG A 18 14.03 -6.26 -1.52
N LEU A 19 12.71 -6.32 -1.33
CA LEU A 19 11.89 -5.15 -1.01
C LEU A 19 12.32 -4.47 0.28
N TRP A 20 12.74 -5.24 1.29
CA TRP A 20 13.18 -4.70 2.58
C TRP A 20 14.62 -4.20 2.58
N ASN A 21 15.45 -4.72 1.67
CA ASN A 21 16.87 -4.39 1.61
C ASN A 21 17.23 -3.31 0.58
N SER A 22 16.30 -2.91 -0.29
CA SER A 22 16.55 -1.91 -1.33
C SER A 22 15.43 -0.88 -1.44
N THR A 23 15.78 0.39 -1.20
CA THR A 23 14.85 1.52 -1.40
C THR A 23 14.44 1.67 -2.87
N GLU A 24 15.34 1.38 -3.80
CA GLU A 24 15.03 1.44 -5.24
C GLU A 24 14.01 0.36 -5.63
N GLU A 25 14.25 -0.88 -5.18
CA GLU A 25 13.33 -1.99 -5.40
C GLU A 25 11.96 -1.69 -4.79
N TYR A 26 11.93 -1.19 -3.56
CA TYR A 26 10.70 -0.82 -2.89
C TYR A 26 9.94 0.28 -3.67
N ARG A 27 10.62 1.32 -4.16
CA ARG A 27 9.99 2.36 -5.01
C ARG A 27 9.47 1.79 -6.33
N SER A 28 10.20 0.87 -6.94
CA SER A 28 9.77 0.19 -8.17
C SER A 28 8.51 -0.65 -7.93
N PHE A 29 8.47 -1.37 -6.81
CA PHE A 29 7.32 -2.12 -6.37
C PHE A 29 6.10 -1.24 -6.12
N LEU A 30 6.25 -0.11 -5.43
CA LEU A 30 5.14 0.82 -5.19
C LEU A 30 4.50 1.32 -6.49
N ARG A 31 5.29 1.55 -7.55
CA ARG A 31 4.74 1.88 -8.88
C ARG A 31 3.88 0.74 -9.43
N THR A 32 4.32 -0.50 -9.29
CA THR A 32 3.56 -1.68 -9.74
C THR A 32 2.29 -1.89 -8.91
N SER A 33 2.43 -1.86 -7.58
CA SER A 33 1.33 -1.99 -6.61
C SER A 33 0.25 -0.93 -6.83
N SER A 34 0.63 0.32 -7.14
CA SER A 34 -0.33 1.41 -7.39
C SER A 34 -1.31 1.13 -8.53
N ARG A 35 -0.88 0.38 -9.56
CA ARG A 35 -1.74 -0.04 -10.68
C ARG A 35 -2.59 -1.27 -10.34
N LEU A 36 -2.11 -2.10 -9.41
CA LEU A 36 -2.67 -3.40 -9.06
C LEU A 36 -3.33 -3.40 -7.68
N TYR A 37 -3.99 -2.30 -7.33
CA TYR A 37 -4.57 -2.05 -6.00
C TYR A 37 -5.63 -3.05 -5.54
N LYS A 38 -6.18 -3.87 -6.45
CA LYS A 38 -7.15 -4.94 -6.13
C LYS A 38 -6.51 -6.26 -5.75
N TYR A 39 -5.20 -6.40 -5.94
CA TYR A 39 -4.45 -7.61 -5.59
C TYR A 39 -3.86 -7.50 -4.18
N GLY A 40 -3.80 -8.62 -3.47
CA GLY A 40 -3.11 -8.68 -2.18
C GLY A 40 -1.59 -8.57 -2.33
N PHE A 41 -0.90 -8.26 -1.23
CA PHE A 41 0.56 -8.02 -1.23
C PHE A 41 1.38 -9.15 -1.89
N LYS A 42 1.09 -10.43 -1.55
CA LYS A 42 1.82 -11.58 -2.12
C LYS A 42 1.71 -11.64 -3.64
N ASP A 43 0.51 -11.38 -4.18
CA ASP A 43 0.29 -11.34 -5.62
C ASP A 43 0.98 -10.15 -6.26
N GLN A 44 0.87 -8.96 -5.66
CA GLN A 44 1.56 -7.77 -6.16
C GLN A 44 3.08 -7.98 -6.20
N ALA A 45 3.67 -8.60 -5.18
CA ALA A 45 5.10 -8.90 -5.11
C ALA A 45 5.51 -9.88 -6.22
N LEU A 46 4.73 -10.96 -6.42
CA LEU A 46 4.98 -11.93 -7.50
C LEU A 46 4.81 -11.32 -8.89
N ILE A 47 3.82 -10.45 -9.09
CA ILE A 47 3.62 -9.75 -10.35
C ILE A 47 4.81 -8.83 -10.60
N HIS A 48 5.24 -8.06 -9.59
CA HIS A 48 6.38 -7.18 -9.70
C HIS A 48 7.68 -7.93 -10.01
N ALA A 49 7.94 -9.05 -9.33
CA ALA A 49 9.13 -9.88 -9.55
C ALA A 49 9.22 -10.45 -10.97
N GLN A 50 8.07 -10.72 -11.61
CA GLN A 50 8.02 -11.33 -12.94
C GLN A 50 7.85 -10.29 -14.05
N ARG A 51 7.16 -9.19 -13.78
CA ARG A 51 6.77 -8.15 -14.75
C ARG A 51 6.55 -6.79 -14.07
N PRO A 52 7.61 -6.04 -13.74
CA PRO A 52 7.52 -4.76 -13.02
C PRO A 52 6.81 -3.65 -13.83
N ASP A 53 6.70 -3.82 -15.15
CA ASP A 53 6.01 -2.94 -16.08
C ASP A 53 4.54 -3.32 -16.32
N ALA A 54 4.01 -4.32 -15.61
CA ALA A 54 2.60 -4.75 -15.74
C ALA A 54 1.65 -3.56 -15.57
N THR A 55 0.74 -3.40 -16.54
CA THR A 55 -0.17 -2.26 -16.65
C THR A 55 -1.55 -2.57 -16.08
N ALA A 56 -2.09 -3.75 -16.41
CA ALA A 56 -3.29 -4.31 -15.80
C ALA A 56 -3.25 -5.82 -16.00
N VAL A 57 -3.43 -6.58 -14.94
CA VAL A 57 -3.40 -8.04 -15.02
C VAL A 57 -4.77 -8.63 -14.71
N ALA A 58 -5.08 -9.75 -15.36
CA ALA A 58 -6.24 -10.56 -15.05
C ALA A 58 -6.03 -12.02 -15.48
N GLU A 59 -6.87 -12.93 -14.99
CA GLU A 59 -6.85 -14.33 -15.41
C GLU A 59 -7.38 -14.51 -16.83
N PHE A 60 -7.05 -15.65 -17.47
CA PHE A 60 -7.47 -15.98 -18.83
C PHE A 60 -8.98 -15.82 -19.03
N ASP A 61 -9.78 -16.33 -18.10
CA ASP A 61 -11.24 -16.25 -18.15
C ASP A 61 -11.73 -14.80 -18.12
N THR A 62 -11.08 -13.93 -17.35
CA THR A 62 -11.48 -12.52 -17.27
C THR A 62 -11.22 -11.82 -18.60
N TRP A 63 -10.09 -12.11 -19.25
CA TRP A 63 -9.79 -11.56 -20.56
C TRP A 63 -10.71 -12.13 -21.65
N SER A 64 -10.99 -13.43 -21.62
CA SER A 64 -11.70 -14.13 -22.70
C SER A 64 -13.22 -14.04 -22.63
N LYS A 65 -13.81 -13.87 -21.44
CA LYS A 65 -15.27 -13.77 -21.28
C LYS A 65 -15.82 -12.57 -22.05
N GLU A 66 -16.78 -12.86 -22.93
CA GLU A 66 -17.42 -11.89 -23.83
C GLU A 66 -18.12 -10.74 -23.07
N ASN A 67 -18.78 -11.06 -21.96
CA ASN A 67 -19.46 -10.07 -21.14
C ASN A 67 -18.51 -9.27 -20.22
N LEU A 68 -17.22 -9.63 -20.14
CA LEU A 68 -16.22 -8.94 -19.31
C LEU A 68 -15.28 -8.08 -20.14
N MET A 69 -14.36 -8.70 -20.88
CA MET A 69 -13.34 -7.96 -21.65
C MET A 69 -13.40 -8.28 -23.15
N ASN A 70 -13.88 -9.46 -23.53
CA ASN A 70 -13.92 -9.94 -24.91
C ASN A 70 -12.58 -9.77 -25.67
N ARG A 71 -11.50 -10.24 -25.05
CA ARG A 71 -10.13 -10.21 -25.58
C ARG A 71 -9.59 -11.63 -25.73
N PHE A 72 -8.56 -11.80 -26.55
CA PHE A 72 -7.80 -13.05 -26.62
C PHE A 72 -6.38 -12.80 -26.12
N ILE A 73 -5.75 -13.85 -25.57
CA ILE A 73 -4.34 -13.80 -25.21
C ILE A 73 -3.52 -14.15 -26.43
N ARG A 74 -2.54 -13.31 -26.77
CA ARG A 74 -1.69 -13.51 -27.95
C ARG A 74 -0.88 -14.81 -27.80
N ARG A 75 -0.68 -15.49 -28.91
CA ARG A 75 0.10 -16.73 -28.93
C ARG A 75 1.53 -16.44 -28.47
N GLY A 76 2.03 -17.26 -27.54
CA GLY A 76 3.38 -17.11 -26.98
C GLY A 76 3.47 -16.20 -25.75
N SER A 77 2.38 -15.55 -25.34
CA SER A 77 2.37 -14.75 -24.11
C SER A 77 2.62 -15.62 -22.88
N LYS A 78 3.52 -15.15 -22.02
CA LYS A 78 3.91 -15.85 -20.78
C LYS A 78 3.03 -15.39 -19.63
N GLY A 79 2.27 -16.32 -19.06
CA GLY A 79 1.49 -16.06 -17.85
C GLY A 79 2.38 -15.78 -16.65
N ILE A 80 1.96 -14.84 -15.81
CA ILE A 80 2.56 -14.49 -14.53
C ILE A 80 2.00 -15.46 -13.49
N ALA A 81 2.89 -16.22 -12.84
CA ALA A 81 2.51 -17.23 -11.87
C ALA A 81 2.22 -16.60 -10.51
N LEU A 82 1.04 -16.86 -9.97
CA LEU A 82 0.62 -16.44 -8.63
C LEU A 82 0.33 -17.65 -7.75
N LEU A 83 0.43 -17.45 -6.44
CA LEU A 83 0.12 -18.47 -5.45
C LEU A 83 -1.32 -18.31 -4.99
N THR A 84 -2.05 -19.41 -4.96
CA THR A 84 -3.38 -19.49 -4.37
C THR A 84 -3.47 -20.69 -3.46
N GLU A 85 -4.46 -20.71 -2.58
CA GLU A 85 -4.73 -21.83 -1.69
C GLU A 85 -6.13 -22.37 -1.98
N ASP A 86 -6.22 -23.70 -2.13
CA ASP A 86 -7.49 -24.40 -2.29
C ASP A 86 -7.52 -25.58 -1.33
N LYS A 87 -8.47 -25.57 -0.39
CA LYS A 87 -8.62 -26.59 0.67
C LYS A 87 -7.31 -26.87 1.42
N GLY A 88 -6.59 -25.80 1.78
CA GLY A 88 -5.32 -25.87 2.52
C GLY A 88 -4.12 -26.37 1.70
N ARG A 89 -4.24 -26.47 0.37
CA ARG A 89 -3.13 -26.83 -0.52
C ARG A 89 -2.76 -25.67 -1.42
N ALA A 90 -1.48 -25.32 -1.43
CA ALA A 90 -0.92 -24.32 -2.32
C ALA A 90 -1.02 -24.79 -3.79
N LYS A 91 -1.46 -23.89 -4.66
CA LYS A 91 -1.61 -24.10 -6.10
C LYS A 91 -1.11 -22.86 -6.85
N LEU A 92 -0.83 -23.05 -8.14
CA LEU A 92 -0.56 -21.96 -9.05
C LEU A 92 -1.83 -21.51 -9.76
N ARG A 93 -2.00 -20.21 -9.88
CA ARG A 93 -2.91 -19.59 -10.85
C ARG A 93 -2.10 -18.65 -11.75
N TYR A 94 -2.62 -18.35 -12.94
CA TYR A 94 -1.92 -17.54 -13.92
C TYR A 94 -2.73 -16.31 -14.32
N VAL A 95 -2.07 -15.16 -14.26
CA VAL A 95 -2.60 -13.91 -14.80
C VAL A 95 -1.78 -13.46 -15.99
N PHE A 96 -2.37 -12.65 -16.85
CA PHE A 96 -1.75 -12.11 -18.05
C PHE A 96 -1.93 -10.60 -18.07
N ASP A 97 -0.93 -9.90 -18.58
CA ASP A 97 -1.00 -8.46 -18.69
C ASP A 97 -1.87 -8.03 -19.87
N TYR A 98 -2.52 -6.89 -19.75
CA TYR A 98 -3.31 -6.26 -20.79
C TYR A 98 -2.55 -6.15 -22.12
N THR A 99 -1.25 -5.84 -22.10
CA THR A 99 -0.42 -5.72 -23.30
C THR A 99 -0.21 -7.05 -24.04
N ASP A 100 -0.47 -8.18 -23.38
CA ASP A 100 -0.44 -9.52 -23.98
C ASP A 100 -1.74 -9.88 -24.72
N THR A 101 -2.74 -8.99 -24.70
CA THR A 101 -4.07 -9.28 -25.22
C THR A 101 -4.35 -8.57 -26.55
N GLY A 102 -5.24 -9.16 -27.34
CA GLY A 102 -5.81 -8.57 -28.56
C GLY A 102 -7.33 -8.51 -28.48
N ALA A 103 -7.93 -7.59 -29.23
CA ALA A 103 -9.38 -7.50 -29.39
C ALA A 103 -9.92 -8.75 -30.11
N ARG A 104 -11.00 -9.37 -29.62
CA ARG A 104 -11.68 -10.44 -30.38
C ARG A 104 -12.55 -9.87 -31.49
N ASP A 105 -13.34 -8.85 -31.15
CA ASP A 105 -14.24 -8.14 -32.06
C ASP A 105 -14.58 -6.76 -31.48
N GLU A 106 -15.48 -6.02 -32.13
CA GLU A 106 -15.90 -4.67 -31.77
C GLU A 106 -16.54 -4.54 -30.38
N ARG A 107 -17.01 -5.64 -29.79
CA ARG A 107 -17.62 -5.69 -28.45
C ARG A 107 -16.59 -5.75 -27.33
N LEU A 108 -15.29 -5.64 -27.65
CA LEU A 108 -14.22 -5.55 -26.66
C LEU A 108 -14.53 -4.48 -25.61
N LYS A 109 -14.10 -4.74 -24.37
CA LYS A 109 -14.08 -3.71 -23.33
C LYS A 109 -12.64 -3.32 -23.02
N GLU A 110 -12.44 -2.02 -22.86
CA GLU A 110 -11.15 -1.47 -22.46
C GLU A 110 -11.10 -1.28 -20.93
N PRO A 111 -10.04 -1.77 -20.25
CA PRO A 111 -9.83 -1.44 -18.85
C PRO A 111 -9.74 0.08 -18.66
N PHE A 112 -10.44 0.58 -17.64
CA PHE A 112 -10.37 2.00 -17.31
C PHE A 112 -9.07 2.32 -16.55
N PHE A 113 -8.11 2.90 -17.26
CA PHE A 113 -6.87 3.41 -16.67
C PHE A 113 -7.11 4.82 -16.11
N TRP A 114 -7.62 4.88 -14.88
CA TRP A 114 -7.86 6.15 -14.20
C TRP A 114 -6.56 6.94 -14.04
N LYS A 115 -6.65 8.26 -14.25
CA LYS A 115 -5.54 9.20 -14.09
C LYS A 115 -6.05 10.48 -13.44
N ILE A 116 -5.17 11.15 -12.72
CA ILE A 116 -5.40 12.51 -12.28
C ILE A 116 -5.14 13.42 -13.49
N THR A 117 -6.08 14.32 -13.75
CA THR A 117 -6.09 15.29 -14.84
C THR A 117 -6.58 16.61 -14.26
N ASP A 118 -6.26 17.73 -14.89
CA ASP A 118 -6.68 19.06 -14.43
C ASP A 118 -8.21 19.15 -14.23
N LYS A 119 -8.98 18.39 -15.01
CA LYS A 119 -10.45 18.34 -14.93
C LYS A 119 -10.98 17.62 -13.68
N ASN A 120 -10.27 16.64 -13.14
CA ASN A 120 -10.73 15.83 -12.01
C ASN A 120 -9.92 16.04 -10.73
N GLU A 121 -8.82 16.80 -10.79
CA GLU A 121 -7.91 17.04 -9.67
C GLU A 121 -8.65 17.56 -8.42
N GLN A 122 -9.50 18.57 -8.58
CA GLN A 122 -10.24 19.15 -7.46
C GLN A 122 -11.20 18.13 -6.79
N ALA A 123 -11.80 17.24 -7.58
CA ALA A 123 -12.66 16.18 -7.06
C ALA A 123 -11.85 15.14 -6.27
N VAL A 124 -10.63 14.82 -6.70
CA VAL A 124 -9.70 13.93 -5.99
C VAL A 124 -9.23 14.56 -4.68
N ILE A 125 -8.83 15.83 -4.68
CA ILE A 125 -8.43 16.54 -3.45
C ILE A 125 -9.58 16.53 -2.44
N SER A 126 -10.79 16.81 -2.91
CA SER A 126 -12.00 16.82 -2.07
C SER A 126 -12.31 15.45 -1.49
N SER A 127 -12.15 14.36 -2.26
CA SER A 127 -12.42 13.00 -1.78
C SER A 127 -11.39 12.49 -0.77
N LEU A 128 -10.14 12.98 -0.82
CA LEU A 128 -9.12 12.68 0.19
C LEU A 128 -9.42 13.35 1.54
N GLY A 129 -10.26 14.40 1.55
CA GLY A 129 -10.70 15.10 2.76
C GLY A 129 -9.59 15.93 3.41
N VAL A 130 -8.64 16.42 2.61
CA VAL A 130 -7.51 17.23 3.09
C VAL A 130 -7.46 18.59 2.39
N LYS A 131 -6.90 19.59 3.06
CA LYS A 131 -6.63 20.91 2.45
C LYS A 131 -5.26 20.88 1.80
N ALA A 132 -5.22 20.96 0.47
CA ALA A 132 -3.99 20.91 -0.30
C ALA A 132 -4.11 21.77 -1.57
N ALA A 133 -2.96 22.24 -2.06
CA ALA A 133 -2.88 23.08 -3.27
C ALA A 133 -2.86 22.26 -4.57
N SER A 134 -2.45 20.99 -4.49
CA SER A 134 -2.40 20.04 -5.61
C SER A 134 -2.84 18.65 -5.15
N ALA A 135 -3.20 17.78 -6.09
CA ALA A 135 -3.47 16.37 -5.78
C ALA A 135 -2.25 15.66 -5.19
N MET A 136 -1.03 16.00 -5.63
CA MET A 136 0.19 15.40 -5.10
C MET A 136 0.37 15.75 -3.63
N ASP A 137 0.18 17.02 -3.25
CA ASP A 137 0.23 17.46 -1.85
C ASP A 137 -0.89 16.80 -1.02
N ALA A 138 -2.09 16.65 -1.60
CA ALA A 138 -3.21 15.98 -0.94
C ALA A 138 -2.88 14.52 -0.63
N VAL A 139 -2.30 13.79 -1.58
CA VAL A 139 -1.89 12.40 -1.40
C VAL A 139 -0.81 12.30 -0.33
N LEU A 140 0.18 13.18 -0.32
CA LEU A 140 1.25 13.20 0.69
C LEU A 140 0.72 13.48 2.10
N GLU A 141 -0.19 14.47 2.23
CA GLU A 141 -0.81 14.78 3.52
C GLU A 141 -1.68 13.62 3.99
N LYS A 142 -2.48 13.01 3.10
CA LYS A 142 -3.31 11.85 3.46
C LYS A 142 -2.48 10.64 3.86
N ALA A 143 -1.38 10.36 3.16
CA ALA A 143 -0.44 9.32 3.53
C ALA A 143 0.17 9.59 4.91
N SER A 144 0.54 10.83 5.20
CA SER A 144 1.08 11.23 6.50
C SER A 144 0.05 11.06 7.63
N GLN A 145 -1.22 11.38 7.39
CA GLN A 145 -2.31 11.15 8.33
C GLN A 145 -2.51 9.66 8.60
N ALA A 146 -2.59 8.84 7.54
CA ALA A 146 -2.71 7.39 7.68
C ALA A 146 -1.55 6.81 8.51
N VAL A 147 -0.31 7.23 8.24
CA VAL A 147 0.84 6.77 9.05
C VAL A 147 0.65 7.13 10.53
N ARG A 148 0.22 8.35 10.86
CA ARG A 148 0.01 8.76 12.28
C ARG A 148 -1.15 8.01 12.95
N GLU A 149 -2.22 7.73 12.22
CA GLU A 149 -3.40 7.05 12.76
C GLU A 149 -3.14 5.57 13.04
N TYR A 150 -2.36 4.92 12.16
CA TYR A 150 -2.14 3.48 12.24
C TYR A 150 -0.77 3.10 12.81
N SER A 151 0.19 4.04 12.93
CA SER A 151 1.54 3.73 13.43
C SER A 151 1.50 3.06 14.79
N ASP A 152 0.68 3.59 15.70
CA ASP A 152 0.69 3.13 17.09
C ASP A 152 0.15 1.70 17.21
N ASN A 153 -0.90 1.38 16.45
CA ASN A 153 -1.48 0.04 16.40
C ASN A 153 -0.52 -0.97 15.76
N TYR A 154 0.04 -0.67 14.59
CA TYR A 154 0.97 -1.56 13.93
C TYR A 154 2.29 -1.70 14.69
N MET A 155 2.75 -0.63 15.34
CA MET A 155 3.94 -0.67 16.18
C MET A 155 3.71 -1.53 17.42
N SER A 156 2.53 -1.47 18.04
CA SER A 156 2.18 -2.35 19.16
C SER A 156 2.23 -3.83 18.75
N ASP A 157 1.64 -4.19 17.61
CA ASP A 157 1.66 -5.59 17.12
C ASP A 157 3.08 -6.05 16.77
N LEU A 158 3.88 -5.17 16.16
CA LEU A 158 5.27 -5.44 15.82
C LEU A 158 6.14 -5.60 17.07
N LEU A 159 5.95 -4.74 18.08
CA LEU A 159 6.63 -4.82 19.37
C LEU A 159 6.20 -6.06 20.17
N GLY A 160 4.93 -6.48 20.06
CA GLY A 160 4.47 -7.73 20.64
C GLY A 160 5.13 -8.96 20.00
N SER A 161 5.54 -8.85 18.74
CA SER A 161 6.26 -9.90 18.00
C SER A 161 7.76 -9.93 18.26
N VAL A 162 8.27 -9.07 19.17
CA VAL A 162 9.70 -9.02 19.55
C VAL A 162 10.07 -10.10 20.56
N GLN A 163 9.08 -10.69 21.25
CA GLN A 163 9.30 -11.80 22.18
C GLN A 163 9.98 -12.99 21.47
N ASP A 164 10.98 -13.60 22.11
CA ASP A 164 11.83 -14.66 21.55
C ASP A 164 12.69 -14.25 20.33
N THR A 165 12.95 -12.94 20.15
CA THR A 165 13.86 -12.43 19.10
C THR A 165 15.11 -11.82 19.69
N PHE A 166 16.13 -11.59 18.85
CA PHE A 166 17.36 -10.86 19.20
C PHE A 166 17.09 -9.47 19.84
N LEU A 167 15.90 -8.89 19.64
CA LEU A 167 15.55 -7.54 20.10
C LEU A 167 14.76 -7.52 21.44
N GLU A 168 14.52 -8.68 22.06
CA GLU A 168 13.73 -8.81 23.30
C GLU A 168 14.33 -8.01 24.47
N ASP A 169 15.65 -8.06 24.61
CA ASP A 169 16.39 -7.43 25.71
C ASP A 169 16.67 -5.94 25.50
N LEU A 170 16.31 -5.38 24.33
CA LEU A 170 16.45 -3.94 24.10
C LEU A 170 15.41 -3.17 24.91
N ASP A 171 15.82 -2.10 25.58
CA ASP A 171 14.89 -1.22 26.28
C ASP A 171 13.89 -0.54 25.31
N GLU A 172 12.76 -0.07 25.83
CA GLU A 172 11.72 0.59 25.01
C GLU A 172 12.31 1.73 24.16
N TYR A 173 13.31 2.44 24.68
CA TYR A 173 13.94 3.57 23.99
C TYR A 173 14.79 3.15 22.77
N ASN A 174 15.48 2.00 22.84
CA ASN A 174 16.26 1.44 21.74
C ASN A 174 15.39 0.64 20.75
N ARG A 175 14.19 0.20 21.16
CA ARG A 175 13.19 -0.43 20.27
C ARG A 175 12.40 0.57 19.43
N HIS A 176 12.27 1.83 19.88
CA HIS A 176 11.61 2.88 19.12
C HIS A 176 12.56 3.51 18.07
N LEU A 177 12.46 3.06 16.82
CA LEU A 177 12.95 3.82 15.67
C LEU A 177 12.16 5.13 15.60
N SER A 178 12.74 6.24 16.08
CA SER A 178 12.19 7.57 15.82
C SER A 178 12.12 7.76 14.31
N PRO A 179 10.93 7.91 13.69
CA PRO A 179 10.84 8.26 12.29
C PRO A 179 11.45 9.66 12.15
N ARG A 180 12.72 9.75 11.75
CA ARG A 180 13.35 11.03 11.42
C ARG A 180 12.78 11.51 10.10
N PHE A 181 11.52 11.93 10.10
CA PHE A 181 11.07 12.92 9.13
C PHE A 181 11.82 14.21 9.49
N SER A 182 12.71 14.66 8.62
CA SER A 182 13.47 15.89 8.79
C SER A 182 12.54 17.11 8.66
N GLY A 183 11.70 17.32 9.67
CA GLY A 183 10.96 18.55 9.91
C GLY A 183 11.81 19.46 10.80
N SER A 184 12.00 20.70 10.38
CA SER A 184 12.81 21.71 11.06
C SER A 184 12.47 21.82 12.55
N LYS A 185 13.50 21.73 13.40
CA LYS A 185 13.37 21.88 14.86
C LYS A 185 12.89 23.30 15.21
N ARG A 186 11.60 23.48 15.51
CA ARG A 186 11.15 24.63 16.32
C ARG A 186 11.53 24.39 17.78
N LYS A 187 12.54 25.14 18.26
CA LYS A 187 12.95 25.19 19.67
C LYS A 187 11.77 25.63 20.55
N ARG A 188 11.21 24.73 21.36
CA ARG A 188 10.41 25.12 22.53
C ARG A 188 11.38 25.48 23.66
N LYS A 189 11.49 26.77 24.00
CA LYS A 189 12.13 27.22 25.24
C LYS A 189 11.26 26.77 26.43
N ARG A 190 11.82 25.95 27.31
CA ARG A 190 11.29 25.73 28.66
C ARG A 190 11.55 26.99 29.49
N GLY A 191 10.51 27.54 30.09
CA GLY A 191 10.60 28.52 31.18
C GLY A 191 9.74 28.03 32.31
N TYR A 192 10.37 27.53 33.38
CA TYR A 192 9.71 27.32 34.66
C TYR A 192 9.77 28.64 35.45
N ARG A 193 8.64 29.08 36.01
CA ARG A 193 8.62 29.95 37.18
C ARG A 193 7.37 29.66 38.02
N LEU A 194 7.62 29.36 39.29
CA LEU A 194 6.67 29.06 40.38
C LEU A 194 5.96 30.32 40.91
N GLY A 195 4.80 30.11 41.53
CA GLY A 195 4.10 31.01 42.48
C GLY A 195 3.19 32.05 41.80
N THR A 196 2.03 32.43 42.31
CA THR A 196 1.39 32.24 43.63
C THR A 196 -0.07 32.70 43.49
N GLN A 197 -0.99 31.95 44.12
CA GLN A 197 -2.17 32.43 44.86
C GLN A 197 -3.27 33.36 44.27
N LEU A 198 -4.51 32.91 44.56
CA LEU A 198 -5.61 33.65 45.23
C LEU A 198 -6.75 34.29 44.42
N TRP A 199 -7.96 34.04 44.97
CA TRP A 199 -9.32 34.55 44.72
C TRP A 199 -10.05 34.10 43.44
N SER A 200 -11.34 33.76 43.37
CA SER A 200 -12.47 33.48 44.28
C SER A 200 -13.73 33.91 43.51
N GLU A 201 -14.78 33.10 43.64
CA GLU A 201 -16.19 33.51 43.57
C GLU A 201 -16.95 33.54 42.23
N LYS A 202 -17.94 32.62 42.14
CA LYS A 202 -19.37 32.76 41.75
C LYS A 202 -19.69 33.60 40.49
N ARG A 203 -20.63 33.23 39.62
CA ARG A 203 -21.93 32.58 39.85
C ARG A 203 -22.57 32.24 38.48
N ARG A 204 -23.35 31.16 38.51
CA ARG A 204 -24.48 30.71 37.65
C ARG A 204 -25.07 31.69 36.63
N TYR A 205 -25.46 31.18 35.46
CA TYR A 205 -26.83 31.07 34.87
C TYR A 205 -26.66 30.36 33.51
N GLY A 206 -27.48 29.44 33.02
CA GLY A 206 -28.72 28.79 33.46
C GLY A 206 -29.16 27.87 32.31
N LYS A 207 -29.55 26.63 32.61
CA LYS A 207 -30.34 25.78 31.71
C LYS A 207 -31.78 26.29 31.74
N GLY A 208 -32.44 26.29 30.59
CA GLY A 208 -33.89 26.47 30.48
C GLY A 208 -34.39 25.74 29.24
N GLN A 209 -35.04 24.60 29.50
CA GLN A 209 -36.06 23.85 28.75
C GLN A 209 -35.99 23.80 27.22
#